data_AF-A0A4Q7KFI9-F1
#
_entry.id   AF-A0A4Q7KFI9-F1
#
_cell.length_a   1.000
_cell.length_b   1.000
_cell.length_c   1.000
_cell.angle_alpha   90.00
_cell.angle_beta   90.00
_cell.angle_gamma   90.00
#
_symmetry.space_group_name_H-M   'P 1'
#
loop_
_entity.id
_entity.type
_entity.pdbx_description
1 polymer ?
#
loop_
_entity_poly.entity_id
_entity_poly.type
_entity_poly.pdbx_seq_one_letter_code
_entity_poly.pdbx_strand_id
1 'polypeptide(L)'
;MSRGADGYDLLSSRRVPPEELRAFLLDCFEISDGELYVGRAHASREELRDLPEGFVFAAFCTHDEVSGHFAMTVDVGIEGRLAERVGRLEFARRFAAHFDAYVLYGHDEPFDLWTVVLPDGTRLLAEMDDDGEEFTLRSVVVEDVLDDRTRAAGGAPVEVQELSWVVVTEHRRDGDQLAP
;
A
#
# COMPACT_ATOMS: atom_id res chain seq x y z
N MET A 1 5.27 18.46 -19.90
CA MET A 1 5.70 17.82 -18.65
C MET A 1 4.45 17.19 -18.05
N SER A 2 4.30 15.87 -18.20
CA SER A 2 3.16 15.16 -17.60
C SER A 2 3.44 15.09 -16.10
N ARG A 3 2.57 15.68 -15.27
CA ARG A 3 2.54 15.31 -13.85
C ARG A 3 2.20 13.81 -13.82
N GLY A 4 3.09 12.99 -13.29
CA GLY A 4 2.80 11.58 -13.08
C GLY A 4 1.58 11.46 -12.18
N ALA A 5 0.75 10.44 -12.38
CA ALA A 5 -0.26 10.09 -11.39
C ALA A 5 0.47 9.80 -10.07
N ASP A 6 -0.01 10.39 -8.97
CA ASP A 6 0.45 10.00 -7.65
C ASP A 6 -0.14 8.61 -7.36
N GLY A 7 0.65 7.74 -6.73
CA GLY A 7 0.29 6.34 -6.51
C GLY A 7 0.45 5.90 -5.07
N TYR A 8 -0.39 4.98 -4.62
CA TYR A 8 -0.23 4.28 -3.34
C TYR A 8 -0.01 2.80 -3.59
N ASP A 9 1.12 2.31 -3.08
CA ASP A 9 1.45 0.89 -3.11
C ASP A 9 1.46 0.37 -1.68
N LEU A 10 0.68 -0.68 -1.41
CA LEU A 10 0.64 -1.32 -0.10
C LEU A 10 0.46 -2.83 -0.16
N LEU A 11 0.90 -3.48 0.92
CA LEU A 11 0.58 -4.86 1.26
C LEU A 11 -0.37 -4.87 2.46
N SER A 12 -1.44 -5.66 2.37
CA SER A 12 -2.38 -5.85 3.48
C SER A 12 -2.30 -7.26 4.05
N SER A 13 -2.29 -7.36 5.38
CA SER A 13 -2.36 -8.65 6.10
C SER A 13 -3.69 -9.37 5.91
N ARG A 14 -4.68 -8.69 5.36
CA ARG A 14 -6.03 -9.22 5.14
C ARG A 14 -6.33 -9.22 3.65
N ARG A 15 -6.92 -10.30 3.18
CA ARG A 15 -7.56 -10.32 1.86
C ARG A 15 -8.88 -9.58 1.94
N VAL A 16 -9.02 -8.54 1.13
CA VAL A 16 -10.23 -7.73 1.02
C VAL A 16 -10.99 -8.15 -0.25
N PRO A 17 -12.29 -8.51 -0.15
CA PRO A 17 -13.12 -8.77 -1.32
C PRO A 17 -13.20 -7.55 -2.25
N PRO A 18 -13.20 -7.71 -3.59
CA PRO A 18 -13.18 -6.59 -4.53
C PRO A 18 -14.33 -5.59 -4.33
N GLU A 19 -15.52 -6.05 -3.96
CA GLU A 19 -16.69 -5.23 -3.68
C GLU A 19 -16.51 -4.36 -2.43
N GLU A 20 -15.86 -4.90 -1.38
CA GLU A 20 -15.56 -4.16 -0.16
C GLU A 20 -14.43 -3.14 -0.40
N LEU A 21 -13.39 -3.55 -1.13
CA LEU A 21 -12.30 -2.67 -1.55
C LEU A 21 -12.86 -1.49 -2.36
N ARG A 22 -13.77 -1.77 -3.29
CA ARG A 22 -14.42 -0.74 -4.10
C ARG A 22 -15.24 0.22 -3.26
N ALA A 23 -16.07 -0.28 -2.35
CA ALA A 23 -16.85 0.56 -1.45
C ALA A 23 -15.95 1.47 -0.59
N PHE A 24 -14.87 0.92 -0.04
CA PHE A 24 -13.88 1.68 0.72
C PHE A 24 -13.24 2.79 -0.12
N LEU A 25 -12.82 2.51 -1.36
CA LEU A 25 -12.15 3.51 -2.21
C LEU A 25 -13.07 4.66 -2.60
N LEU A 26 -14.35 4.37 -2.90
CA LEU A 26 -15.36 5.39 -3.20
C LEU A 26 -15.57 6.33 -2.00
N ASP A 27 -15.70 5.76 -0.80
CA ASP A 27 -15.85 6.52 0.45
C ASP A 27 -14.58 7.31 0.80
N CYS A 28 -13.43 6.64 0.75
CA CYS A 28 -12.13 7.20 1.14
C CYS A 28 -11.77 8.43 0.30
N PHE A 29 -12.00 8.39 -1.01
CA PHE A 29 -11.72 9.50 -1.92
C PHE A 29 -12.92 10.43 -2.18
N GLU A 30 -14.10 10.06 -1.68
CA GLU A 30 -15.36 10.75 -1.92
C GLU A 30 -15.63 10.98 -3.42
N ILE A 31 -15.47 9.93 -4.23
CA ILE A 31 -15.69 9.96 -5.68
C ILE A 31 -16.89 9.10 -6.06
N SER A 32 -17.41 9.31 -7.28
CA SER A 32 -18.53 8.53 -7.79
C SER A 32 -18.09 7.20 -8.40
N ASP A 33 -19.05 6.28 -8.52
CA ASP A 33 -18.87 4.93 -9.06
C ASP A 33 -18.16 4.90 -10.42
N GLY A 34 -18.55 5.80 -11.34
CA GLY A 34 -17.99 5.89 -12.69
C GLY A 34 -16.60 6.51 -12.76
N GLU A 35 -16.10 7.05 -11.65
CA GLU A 35 -14.76 7.64 -11.54
C GLU A 35 -13.72 6.66 -10.98
N LEU A 36 -14.13 5.45 -10.61
CA LEU A 36 -13.28 4.42 -10.02
C LEU A 36 -13.25 3.14 -10.86
N TYR A 37 -12.04 2.70 -11.20
CA TYR A 37 -11.78 1.34 -11.65
C TYR A 37 -11.16 0.50 -10.51
N VAL A 38 -11.64 -0.73 -10.35
CA VAL A 38 -11.05 -1.74 -9.45
C VAL A 38 -10.96 -3.05 -10.21
N GLY A 39 -9.76 -3.63 -10.32
CA GLY A 39 -9.57 -4.91 -11.01
C GLY A 39 -8.34 -5.66 -10.53
N ARG A 40 -8.10 -6.84 -11.10
CA ARG A 40 -6.87 -7.59 -10.85
C ARG A 40 -5.72 -7.02 -11.66
N ALA A 41 -4.51 -7.03 -11.11
CA ALA A 41 -3.30 -6.50 -11.77
C ALA A 41 -3.14 -7.02 -13.21
N HIS A 42 -3.40 -8.32 -13.42
CA HIS A 42 -3.28 -8.98 -14.72
C HIS A 42 -4.51 -8.89 -15.63
N ALA A 43 -5.68 -8.52 -15.11
CA ALA A 43 -6.94 -8.48 -15.88
C ALA A 43 -7.18 -7.13 -16.56
N SER A 44 -6.47 -6.08 -16.12
CA SER A 44 -6.72 -4.69 -16.51
C SER A 44 -6.73 -4.43 -18.02
N ARG A 45 -5.85 -5.06 -18.81
CA ARG A 45 -5.78 -4.77 -20.25
C ARG A 45 -7.02 -5.19 -21.04
N GLU A 46 -7.62 -6.32 -20.69
CA GLU A 46 -8.79 -6.82 -21.41
C GLU A 46 -10.06 -6.05 -21.01
N GLU A 47 -10.20 -5.77 -19.71
CA GLU A 47 -11.36 -5.05 -19.16
C GLU A 47 -11.44 -3.59 -19.61
N LEU A 48 -10.28 -2.95 -19.83
CA LEU A 48 -10.21 -1.53 -20.23
C LEU A 48 -10.27 -1.34 -21.74
N ARG A 49 -10.33 -2.41 -22.54
CA ARG A 49 -10.23 -2.34 -24.01
C ARG A 49 -11.36 -1.56 -24.66
N ASP A 50 -12.55 -1.63 -24.09
CA ASP A 50 -13.76 -1.01 -24.66
C ASP A 50 -13.98 0.43 -24.17
N LEU A 51 -13.05 0.98 -23.38
CA LEU A 51 -13.14 2.37 -22.94
C LEU A 51 -12.85 3.33 -24.09
N PRO A 52 -13.55 4.48 -24.15
CA PRO A 52 -13.24 5.52 -25.12
C PRO A 52 -11.78 5.98 -25.02
N GLU A 53 -11.18 6.29 -26.16
CA GLU A 53 -9.84 6.87 -26.19
C GLU A 53 -9.81 8.17 -25.38
N GLY A 54 -8.84 8.29 -24.47
CA GLY A 54 -8.70 9.44 -23.57
C GLY A 54 -9.62 9.43 -22.36
N PHE A 55 -10.37 8.35 -22.11
CA PHE A 55 -11.07 8.16 -20.83
C PHE A 55 -10.06 8.01 -19.69
N VAL A 56 -10.29 8.72 -18.58
CA VAL A 56 -9.42 8.71 -17.39
C VAL A 56 -10.29 8.55 -16.16
N PHE A 57 -9.96 7.56 -15.33
CA PHE A 57 -10.55 7.43 -13.99
C PHE A 57 -9.91 8.42 -13.03
N ALA A 58 -10.68 8.94 -12.06
CA ALA A 58 -10.12 9.75 -10.99
C ALA A 58 -9.26 8.90 -10.05
N ALA A 59 -9.65 7.63 -9.86
CA ALA A 59 -8.85 6.62 -9.16
C ALA A 59 -8.88 5.29 -9.92
N PHE A 60 -7.73 4.63 -9.95
CA PHE A 60 -7.50 3.35 -10.59
C PHE A 60 -6.85 2.43 -9.58
N CYS A 61 -7.49 1.32 -9.24
CA CYS A 61 -6.97 0.37 -8.27
C CYS A 61 -6.79 -1.00 -8.90
N THR A 62 -5.59 -1.56 -8.74
CA THR A 62 -5.34 -2.98 -8.99
C THR A 62 -4.94 -3.71 -7.72
N HIS A 63 -5.34 -4.98 -7.63
CA HIS A 63 -4.99 -5.83 -6.52
C HIS A 63 -4.56 -7.23 -6.99
N ASP A 64 -3.79 -7.93 -6.17
CA ASP A 64 -3.48 -9.34 -6.36
C ASP A 64 -3.29 -10.05 -5.01
N GLU A 65 -3.30 -11.37 -5.02
CA GLU A 65 -3.01 -12.20 -3.85
C GLU A 65 -1.49 -12.35 -3.68
N VAL A 66 -1.03 -12.31 -2.43
CA VAL A 66 0.35 -12.64 -2.07
C VAL A 66 0.38 -13.64 -0.93
N SER A 67 1.55 -14.22 -0.69
CA SER A 67 1.76 -15.25 0.33
C SER A 67 2.65 -14.75 1.47
N GLY A 68 2.61 -15.46 2.61
CA GLY A 68 3.30 -15.08 3.84
C GLY A 68 2.35 -14.43 4.86
N HIS A 69 2.84 -13.43 5.59
CA HIS A 69 2.06 -12.69 6.59
C HIS A 69 1.15 -11.61 5.98
N PHE A 70 1.35 -11.31 4.69
CA PHE A 70 0.44 -10.51 3.88
C PHE A 70 -0.40 -11.42 3.00
N ALA A 71 -1.60 -10.94 2.66
CA ALA A 71 -2.59 -11.69 1.89
C ALA A 71 -2.95 -11.02 0.56
N MET A 72 -2.69 -9.71 0.40
CA MET A 72 -2.91 -9.02 -0.85
C MET A 72 -1.98 -7.82 -1.06
N THR A 73 -1.70 -7.53 -2.33
CA THR A 73 -1.17 -6.24 -2.80
C THR A 73 -2.32 -5.34 -3.24
N VAL A 74 -2.14 -4.04 -3.05
CA VAL A 74 -3.02 -3.00 -3.58
C VAL A 74 -2.14 -1.89 -4.15
N ASP A 75 -2.34 -1.60 -5.43
CA ASP A 75 -1.76 -0.46 -6.16
C ASP A 75 -2.92 0.47 -6.52
N VAL A 76 -2.82 1.75 -6.14
CA VAL A 76 -3.82 2.76 -6.44
C VAL A 76 -3.16 3.94 -7.15
N GLY A 77 -3.42 4.08 -8.44
CA GLY A 77 -3.13 5.29 -9.19
C GLY A 77 -4.26 6.31 -9.00
N ILE A 78 -3.94 7.53 -8.57
CA ILE A 78 -4.93 8.58 -8.33
C ILE A 78 -4.58 9.88 -9.03
N GLU A 79 -5.63 10.63 -9.36
CA GLU A 79 -5.49 12.00 -9.83
C GLU A 79 -4.92 12.89 -8.71
N GLY A 80 -3.98 13.78 -9.03
CA GLY A 80 -3.26 14.59 -8.03
C GLY A 80 -4.16 15.39 -7.07
N ARG A 81 -5.34 15.84 -7.50
CA ARG A 81 -6.29 16.53 -6.60
C ARG A 81 -6.84 15.62 -5.49
N LEU A 82 -6.90 14.31 -5.71
CA LEU A 82 -7.28 13.34 -4.69
C LEU A 82 -6.10 13.06 -3.76
N ALA A 83 -4.88 12.99 -4.32
CA ALA A 83 -3.65 12.80 -3.54
C ALA A 83 -3.37 13.98 -2.58
N GLU A 84 -3.76 15.20 -2.96
CA GLU A 84 -3.69 16.38 -2.08
C GLU A 84 -4.70 16.32 -0.91
N ARG A 85 -5.82 15.60 -1.08
CA ARG A 85 -6.88 15.49 -0.08
C ARG A 85 -6.64 14.35 0.91
N VAL A 86 -6.22 13.21 0.39
CA VAL A 86 -5.89 12.02 1.17
C VAL A 86 -4.41 11.78 0.94
N GLY A 87 -3.57 11.96 1.96
CA GLY A 87 -2.16 11.61 1.86
C GLY A 87 -1.96 10.09 1.92
N ARG A 88 -0.80 9.60 1.47
CA ARG A 88 -0.50 8.15 1.49
C ARG A 88 -0.60 7.54 2.90
N LEU A 89 -0.08 8.23 3.92
CA LEU A 89 -0.21 7.79 5.32
C LEU A 89 -1.67 7.77 5.79
N GLU A 90 -2.45 8.79 5.45
CA GLU A 90 -3.86 8.86 5.83
C GLU A 90 -4.66 7.73 5.16
N PHE A 91 -4.37 7.45 3.89
CA PHE A 91 -4.94 6.30 3.18
C PHE A 91 -4.61 4.98 3.89
N ALA A 92 -3.33 4.74 4.21
CA ALA A 92 -2.91 3.53 4.91
C ALA A 92 -3.57 3.37 6.30
N ARG A 93 -3.71 4.46 7.06
CA ARG A 93 -4.42 4.48 8.35
C ARG A 93 -5.89 4.13 8.21
N ARG A 94 -6.59 4.78 7.27
CA ARG A 94 -8.01 4.47 7.01
C ARG A 94 -8.20 3.04 6.57
N PHE A 95 -7.34 2.54 5.70
CA PHE A 95 -7.38 1.15 5.24
C PHE A 95 -7.19 0.17 6.40
N ALA A 96 -6.13 0.35 7.19
CA ALA A 96 -5.81 -0.50 8.33
C ALA A 96 -6.96 -0.55 9.33
N ALA A 97 -7.51 0.60 9.69
CA ALA A 97 -8.63 0.71 10.62
C ALA A 97 -9.94 0.11 10.06
N HIS A 98 -10.25 0.37 8.78
CA HIS A 98 -11.49 -0.09 8.17
C HIS A 98 -11.54 -1.62 8.03
N PHE A 99 -10.42 -2.23 7.65
CA PHE A 99 -10.35 -3.67 7.39
C PHE A 99 -9.79 -4.49 8.55
N ASP A 100 -9.44 -3.86 9.67
CA ASP A 100 -8.74 -4.51 10.78
C ASP A 100 -7.49 -5.27 10.28
N ALA A 101 -6.63 -4.55 9.56
CA ALA A 101 -5.47 -5.10 8.88
C ALA A 101 -4.18 -4.36 9.23
N TYR A 102 -3.06 -5.06 9.19
CA TYR A 102 -1.73 -4.44 9.13
C TYR A 102 -1.45 -4.06 7.69
N VAL A 103 -0.94 -2.85 7.48
CA VAL A 103 -0.63 -2.30 6.16
C VAL A 103 0.85 -1.96 6.11
N LEU A 104 1.60 -2.64 5.25
CA LEU A 104 2.97 -2.23 4.91
C LEU A 104 2.91 -1.33 3.68
N TYR A 105 3.55 -0.17 3.73
CA TYR A 105 3.61 0.73 2.59
C TYR A 105 4.90 1.55 2.60
N GLY A 106 5.32 1.99 1.40
CA GLY A 106 6.45 2.90 1.24
C GLY A 106 5.97 4.35 1.16
N HIS A 107 6.48 5.23 2.01
CA HIS A 107 6.15 6.65 2.00
C HIS A 107 7.35 7.51 1.58
N ASP A 108 8.16 7.86 2.57
CA ASP A 108 9.25 8.85 2.59
C ASP A 108 10.40 8.34 3.49
N GLU A 109 10.37 7.07 3.88
CA GLU A 109 11.36 6.49 4.77
C GLU A 109 12.75 6.51 4.11
N PRO A 110 13.84 6.55 4.92
CA PRO A 110 15.18 6.30 4.42
C PRO A 110 15.26 4.99 3.63
N PHE A 111 16.26 4.88 2.76
CA PHE A 111 16.53 3.67 1.97
C PHE A 111 16.51 2.41 2.85
N ASP A 112 15.88 1.34 2.36
CA ASP A 112 15.66 0.04 3.04
C ASP A 112 14.69 0.01 4.23
N LEU A 113 13.98 1.11 4.52
CA LEU A 113 12.92 1.15 5.54
C LEU A 113 11.52 1.28 4.95
N TRP A 114 10.56 0.74 5.68
CA TRP A 114 9.14 0.72 5.34
C TRP A 114 8.32 1.12 6.56
N THR A 115 7.11 1.66 6.36
CA THR A 115 6.16 1.86 7.46
C THR A 115 5.13 0.72 7.49
N VAL A 116 4.92 0.15 8.67
CA VAL A 116 3.75 -0.69 8.98
C VAL A 116 2.75 0.14 9.77
N VAL A 117 1.49 0.18 9.32
CA VAL A 117 0.37 0.77 10.06
C VAL A 117 -0.48 -0.34 10.64
N LEU A 118 -0.72 -0.29 11.94
CA LEU A 118 -1.60 -1.21 12.66
C LEU A 118 -3.07 -0.72 12.61
N PRO A 119 -4.07 -1.59 12.89
CA PRO A 119 -5.49 -1.22 12.89
C PRO A 119 -5.86 -0.07 13.82
N ASP A 120 -5.13 0.10 14.92
CA ASP A 120 -5.33 1.19 15.88
C ASP A 120 -4.70 2.53 15.43
N GLY A 121 -4.04 2.56 14.27
CA GLY A 121 -3.35 3.71 13.70
C GLY A 121 -1.88 3.84 14.15
N THR A 122 -1.39 2.95 15.02
CA THR A 122 0.02 2.88 15.43
C THR A 122 0.91 2.68 14.22
N ARG A 123 2.06 3.37 14.21
CA ARG A 123 3.07 3.29 13.15
C ARG A 123 4.32 2.59 13.67
N LEU A 124 4.79 1.63 12.91
CA LEU A 124 6.05 0.96 13.14
C LEU A 124 6.96 1.23 11.94
N LEU A 125 8.24 1.47 12.19
CA LEU A 125 9.25 1.42 11.13
C LEU A 125 9.76 -0.01 11.04
N ALA A 126 9.75 -0.56 9.84
CA ALA A 126 10.22 -1.90 9.56
C ALA A 126 11.42 -1.85 8.61
N GLU A 127 12.48 -2.58 8.96
CA GLU A 127 13.57 -2.90 8.06
C GLU A 127 13.25 -4.21 7.35
N MET A 128 13.46 -4.25 6.04
CA MET A 128 13.28 -5.44 5.24
C MET A 128 14.65 -6.11 5.03
N ASP A 129 14.82 -7.28 5.62
CA ASP A 129 16.00 -8.14 5.45
C ASP A 129 15.69 -9.15 4.32
N ASP A 130 16.49 -9.14 3.26
CA ASP A 130 16.39 -10.05 2.11
C ASP A 130 17.37 -11.22 2.30
N ASP A 131 16.85 -12.42 2.56
CA ASP A 131 17.68 -13.63 2.64
C ASP A 131 17.70 -14.45 1.33
N GLY A 132 17.05 -13.95 0.28
CA GLY A 132 16.97 -14.52 -1.06
C GLY A 132 15.73 -15.40 -1.33
N GLU A 133 15.12 -15.99 -0.30
CA GLU A 133 13.89 -16.80 -0.43
C GLU A 133 12.70 -16.12 0.27
N GLU A 134 12.97 -15.35 1.31
CA GLU A 134 11.99 -14.68 2.17
C GLU A 134 12.44 -13.25 2.50
N PHE A 135 11.47 -12.36 2.66
CA PHE A 135 11.74 -11.05 3.26
C PHE A 135 11.29 -11.07 4.72
N THR A 136 12.20 -10.76 5.64
CA THR A 136 11.86 -10.59 7.06
C THR A 136 11.73 -9.11 7.39
N LEU A 137 10.56 -8.71 7.89
CA LEU A 137 10.35 -7.37 8.43
C LEU A 137 10.65 -7.37 9.92
N ARG A 138 11.62 -6.57 10.36
CA ARG A 138 11.87 -6.28 11.78
C ARG A 138 11.42 -4.86 12.07
N SER A 139 10.52 -4.69 13.03
CA SER A 139 10.01 -3.36 13.35
C SER A 139 10.32 -2.87 14.75
N VAL A 140 10.29 -1.54 14.87
CA VAL A 140 10.31 -0.81 16.14
C VAL A 140 9.10 0.12 16.20
N VAL A 141 8.50 0.23 17.38
CA VAL A 141 7.39 1.17 17.62
C VAL A 141 7.94 2.59 17.52
N VAL A 142 7.31 3.44 16.70
CA VAL A 142 7.63 4.87 16.66
C VAL A 142 6.46 5.63 17.27
N GLU A 143 6.56 6.00 18.54
CA GLU A 143 5.65 6.97 19.14
C GLU A 143 5.94 8.36 18.56
N ASP A 144 5.30 8.72 17.43
CA ASP A 144 5.25 10.07 16.84
C ASP A 144 6.49 10.97 17.10
N VAL A 145 7.67 10.54 16.62
CA VAL A 145 8.92 11.35 16.68
C VAL A 145 9.23 12.03 15.34
N LEU A 146 8.22 12.45 14.59
CA LEU A 146 8.42 13.25 13.38
C LEU A 146 7.55 14.51 13.36
N ASP A 147 7.42 15.17 14.50
CA ASP A 147 7.22 16.62 14.52
C ASP A 147 8.59 17.26 14.83
N ASP A 148 9.07 18.14 13.96
CA ASP A 148 10.40 18.78 14.00
C ASP A 148 10.63 19.62 15.29
N ARG A 149 9.62 19.64 16.18
CA ARG A 149 9.61 20.29 17.50
C ARG A 149 10.09 19.38 18.64
N THR A 150 10.05 18.06 18.50
CA THR A 150 10.32 17.14 19.63
C THR A 150 11.82 16.85 19.83
N ARG A 151 12.69 17.25 18.89
CA ARG A 151 14.15 17.07 19.00
C ARG A 151 14.79 17.86 20.16
N ALA A 152 14.07 18.80 20.77
CA ALA A 152 14.57 19.67 21.83
C ALA A 152 14.22 19.22 23.27
N ALA A 153 13.37 18.21 23.45
CA ALA A 153 12.96 17.74 24.77
C ALA A 153 13.31 16.26 24.88
N GLY A 154 14.32 15.91 25.70
CA GLY A 154 14.82 14.55 25.87
C GLY A 154 13.69 13.51 26.03
N GLY A 155 13.35 12.87 24.91
CA GLY A 155 12.21 11.96 24.79
C GLY A 155 12.39 10.72 25.64
N ALA A 156 11.28 10.22 26.17
CA ALA A 156 11.22 8.95 26.87
C ALA A 156 11.81 7.82 25.99
N PRO A 157 12.36 6.75 26.62
CA PRO A 157 12.88 5.62 25.86
C PRO A 157 11.76 5.02 25.00
N VAL A 158 12.03 4.93 23.70
CA VAL A 158 11.19 4.21 22.74
C VAL A 158 11.12 2.75 23.20
N GLU A 159 9.92 2.24 23.48
CA GLU A 159 9.74 0.82 23.78
C GLU A 159 9.90 0.02 22.49
N VAL A 160 10.99 -0.75 22.42
CA VAL A 160 11.28 -1.60 21.26
C VAL A 160 10.53 -2.91 21.44
N GLN A 161 9.40 -3.06 20.76
CA GLN A 161 8.77 -4.35 20.55
C GLN A 161 9.22 -4.91 19.20
N GLU A 162 10.01 -5.97 19.24
CA GLU A 162 10.42 -6.68 18.02
C GLU A 162 9.26 -7.53 17.51
N LEU A 163 8.75 -7.17 16.34
CA LEU A 163 7.80 -7.98 15.59
C LEU A 163 8.48 -8.41 14.30
N SER A 164 8.42 -9.71 14.02
CA SER A 164 8.99 -10.34 12.83
C SER A 164 7.88 -10.86 11.92
N TRP A 165 7.88 -10.44 10.66
CA TRP A 165 6.96 -10.97 9.63
C TRP A 165 7.72 -11.44 8.41
N VAL A 166 7.28 -12.57 7.85
CA VAL A 166 7.76 -13.13 6.60
C VAL A 166 6.87 -12.70 5.44
N VAL A 167 7.44 -12.06 4.43
CA VAL A 167 6.79 -11.74 3.15
C VAL A 167 7.36 -12.66 2.08
N VAL A 168 6.48 -13.41 1.41
CA VAL A 168 6.88 -14.27 0.28
C VAL A 168 6.28 -13.66 -0.97
N THR A 169 7.09 -12.90 -1.69
CA THR A 169 6.75 -12.47 -3.04
C THR A 169 7.10 -13.62 -3.98
N GLU A 170 6.11 -14.36 -4.47
CA GLU A 170 6.35 -15.27 -5.58
C GLU A 170 6.78 -14.44 -6.79
N HIS A 171 8.10 -14.33 -7.02
CA HIS A 171 8.60 -14.00 -8.35
C HIS A 171 8.25 -15.18 -9.24
N ARG A 172 7.04 -15.16 -9.81
CA ARG A 172 6.71 -16.03 -10.94
C ARG A 172 7.65 -15.62 -12.06
N ARG A 173 8.78 -16.32 -12.17
CA ARG A 173 9.63 -16.27 -13.36
C ARG A 173 8.78 -16.83 -14.51
N ASP A 174 8.06 -15.95 -15.19
CA ASP A 174 7.65 -16.22 -16.56
C ASP A 174 8.92 -16.29 -17.39
N GLY A 175 9.43 -17.52 -17.50
CA GLY A 175 10.73 -17.80 -18.05
C GLY A 175 10.84 -19.26 -18.45
N ASP A 176 9.94 -19.72 -19.32
CA ASP A 176 10.30 -20.79 -20.25
C ASP A 176 9.83 -20.47 -21.68
N GLN A 177 10.77 -19.82 -22.39
CA GLN A 177 11.17 -20.06 -23.77
C GLN A 177 10.07 -20.16 -24.84
N LEU A 178 9.78 -19.01 -25.46
CA LEU A 178 9.62 -18.97 -26.92
C LEU A 178 11.02 -18.82 -27.54
N ALA A 179 11.50 -19.89 -28.16
CA ALA A 179 12.53 -19.85 -29.18
C ALA A 179 11.91 -20.36 -30.50
N PRO A 180 12.38 -19.86 -31.66
CA PRO A 180 11.59 -19.65 -32.88
C PRO A 180 11.12 -20.92 -33.61
#